data_AF-A0A962D577-F1
#
_entry.id   AF-A0A962D577-F1
#
_cell.length_a   1.000
_cell.length_b   1.000
_cell.length_c   1.000
_cell.angle_alpha   90.00
_cell.angle_beta   90.00
_cell.angle_gamma   90.00
#
_symmetry.space_group_name_H-M   'P 1'
#
loop_
_entity.id
_entity.type
_entity.pdbx_description
1 polymer ?
#
loop_
_entity_poly.entity_id
_entity_poly.type
_entity_poly.pdbx_seq_one_letter_code
_entity_poly.pdbx_strand_id
1 'polypeptide(L)'
;MTLTSCLRCLAPLILLALSACAAAPPEVELKGERFRIEIARSSEEQARGLMFRDHLDDDAGMLFVYNAMAPRSFWMRNCRIP
;
A
#
# COMPACT_ATOMS: atom_id res chain seq x y z
N MET A 1 -9.64 23.67 42.29
CA MET A 1 -8.81 24.14 41.15
C MET A 1 -7.64 23.19 40.83
N THR A 2 -7.72 21.88 41.14
CA THR A 2 -6.61 20.92 40.91
C THR A 2 -7.00 19.71 40.03
N LEU A 3 -8.27 19.29 40.04
CA LEU A 3 -8.74 18.12 39.26
C LEU A 3 -8.78 18.37 37.74
N THR A 4 -9.15 19.59 37.32
CA THR A 4 -9.27 19.98 35.89
C THR A 4 -7.92 20.10 35.19
N SER A 5 -6.83 20.30 35.96
CA SER A 5 -5.46 20.38 35.43
C SER A 5 -4.90 18.99 35.12
N CYS A 6 -5.17 18.00 35.97
CA CYS A 6 -4.81 16.59 35.74
C CYS A 6 -5.45 16.04 34.45
N LEU A 7 -6.73 16.38 34.21
CA LEU A 7 -7.48 15.90 33.04
C LEU A 7 -7.00 16.52 31.72
N ARG A 8 -6.45 17.74 31.76
CA ARG A 8 -5.86 18.43 30.59
C ARG A 8 -4.49 17.90 30.22
N CYS A 9 -3.73 17.35 31.16
CA CYS A 9 -2.42 16.72 30.90
C CYS A 9 -2.53 15.32 30.28
N LEU A 10 -3.62 14.59 30.54
CA LEU A 10 -3.86 13.24 29.99
C LEU A 10 -4.41 13.25 28.55
N ALA A 11 -5.10 14.32 28.16
CA ALA A 11 -5.69 14.45 26.82
C ALA A 11 -4.69 14.38 25.64
N PRO A 12 -3.51 15.05 25.68
CA PRO A 12 -2.55 14.94 24.57
C PRO A 12 -1.86 13.58 24.51
N LEU A 13 -1.74 12.87 25.65
CA LEU A 13 -1.09 11.56 25.71
C LEU A 13 -1.97 10.46 25.08
N ILE A 14 -3.29 10.57 25.21
CA ILE A 14 -4.26 9.68 24.57
C ILE A 14 -4.29 9.93 23.05
N LEU A 15 -4.14 11.18 22.59
CA LEU A 15 -4.11 11.50 21.16
C LEU A 15 -2.90 10.90 20.42
N LEU A 16 -1.75 10.79 21.09
CA LEU A 16 -0.53 10.17 20.54
C LEU A 16 -0.66 8.66 20.31
N ALA A 17 -1.49 7.96 21.10
CA ALA A 17 -1.61 6.50 21.04
C ALA A 17 -2.42 6.00 19.84
N LEU A 18 -3.30 6.83 19.24
CA LEU A 18 -4.14 6.41 18.11
C LEU A 18 -3.44 6.45 16.75
N SER A 19 -2.24 7.02 16.65
CA SER A 19 -1.57 7.25 15.36
C SER A 19 -0.80 6.05 14.79
N ALA A 20 -0.82 4.89 15.46
CA ALA A 20 0.11 3.78 15.15
C ALA A 20 -0.44 2.68 14.23
N CYS A 21 -1.67 2.78 13.71
CA CYS A 21 -2.19 1.79 12.76
C CYS A 21 -1.84 2.14 11.31
N ALA A 22 -0.58 1.99 10.92
CA ALA A 22 -0.20 1.89 9.51
C ALA A 22 0.03 0.41 9.19
N ALA A 23 -0.87 -0.19 8.40
CA ALA A 23 -0.68 -1.55 7.91
C ALA A 23 0.46 -1.54 6.88
N ALA A 24 1.47 -2.38 7.10
CA ALA A 24 2.55 -2.57 6.14
C ALA A 24 1.99 -3.15 4.82
N PRO A 25 2.58 -2.79 3.66
CA PRO A 25 2.21 -3.42 2.40
C PRO A 25 2.48 -4.92 2.45
N PRO A 26 1.68 -5.75 1.75
CA PRO A 26 1.86 -7.19 1.75
C PRO A 26 3.18 -7.56 1.06
N GLU A 27 3.83 -8.62 1.56
CA GLU A 27 5.07 -9.16 1.01
C GLU A 27 4.84 -10.53 0.38
N VAL A 28 5.60 -10.86 -0.67
CA VAL A 28 5.65 -12.19 -1.28
C VAL A 28 7.09 -12.67 -1.37
N GLU A 29 7.30 -13.98 -1.24
CA GLU A 29 8.61 -14.59 -1.42
C GLU A 29 8.66 -15.36 -2.75
N LEU A 30 9.60 -15.01 -3.62
CA LEU A 30 9.84 -15.65 -4.91
C LEU A 30 11.28 -16.16 -4.92
N LYS A 31 11.46 -17.49 -4.95
CA LYS A 31 12.79 -18.14 -4.96
C LYS A 31 13.74 -17.70 -3.83
N GLY A 32 13.21 -17.36 -2.65
CA GLY A 32 14.00 -16.91 -1.50
C GLY A 32 14.22 -15.40 -1.43
N GLU A 33 13.73 -14.63 -2.41
CA GLU A 33 13.76 -13.16 -2.39
C GLU A 33 12.40 -12.60 -2.00
N ARG A 34 12.40 -11.55 -1.17
CA ARG A 34 11.17 -10.90 -0.68
C ARG A 34 10.86 -9.66 -1.51
N PHE A 35 9.59 -9.51 -1.87
CA PHE A 35 9.09 -8.37 -2.62
C PHE A 35 7.90 -7.74 -1.91
N ARG A 36 7.87 -6.42 -1.79
CA ARG A 36 6.74 -5.60 -1.35
C ARG A 36 5.78 -5.40 -2.51
N ILE A 37 4.53 -5.80 -2.33
CA ILE A 37 3.57 -5.88 -3.42
C ILE A 37 2.37 -4.98 -3.19
N GLU A 38 1.98 -4.24 -4.22
CA GLU A 38 0.67 -3.60 -4.29
C GLU A 38 -0.34 -4.51 -4.98
N ILE A 39 -1.56 -4.62 -4.45
CA ILE A 39 -2.56 -5.53 -4.99
C ILE A 39 -3.60 -4.75 -5.80
N ALA A 40 -3.68 -5.03 -7.10
CA ALA A 40 -4.72 -4.50 -7.99
C ALA A 40 -5.87 -5.52 -8.10
N ARG A 41 -6.98 -5.27 -7.39
CA ARG A 41 -8.16 -6.16 -7.34
C ARG A 41 -9.35 -5.61 -8.13
N SER A 42 -9.53 -4.29 -8.13
CA SER A 42 -10.60 -3.66 -8.88
C SER A 42 -10.21 -3.46 -10.34
N SER A 43 -11.19 -3.40 -11.23
CA SER A 43 -10.93 -3.11 -12.65
C SER A 43 -10.27 -1.76 -12.86
N GLU A 44 -10.51 -0.79 -11.98
CA GLU A 44 -9.88 0.53 -12.02
C GLU A 44 -8.40 0.46 -11.62
N GLU A 45 -8.09 -0.24 -10.52
CA GLU A 45 -6.70 -0.47 -10.09
C GLU A 45 -5.90 -1.23 -11.15
N GLN A 46 -6.52 -2.25 -11.76
CA GLN A 46 -5.90 -3.04 -12.83
C GLN A 46 -5.66 -2.20 -14.09
N ALA A 47 -6.63 -1.37 -14.48
CA ALA A 47 -6.49 -0.50 -15.65
C ALA A 47 -5.44 0.59 -15.44
N ARG A 48 -5.33 1.11 -14.21
CA ARG A 48 -4.31 2.09 -13.80
C ARG A 48 -2.92 1.45 -13.75
N GLY A 49 -2.78 0.25 -13.19
CA GLY A 49 -1.48 -0.41 -13.03
C GLY A 49 -0.42 0.52 -12.41
N LEU A 50 0.78 0.51 -12.98
CA LEU A 50 1.92 1.34 -12.56
C LEU A 50 2.00 2.67 -13.34
N MET A 51 0.89 3.16 -13.89
CA MET A 51 0.86 4.44 -14.59
C MET A 51 1.34 5.59 -13.69
N PHE A 52 2.03 6.54 -14.32
CA PHE A 52 2.51 7.77 -13.69
C PHE A 52 3.52 7.59 -12.55
N ARG A 53 4.13 6.40 -12.43
CA ARG A 53 5.28 6.21 -11.54
C ARG A 53 6.55 6.56 -12.27
N ASP A 54 7.42 7.28 -11.58
CA ASP A 54 8.77 7.61 -12.06
C ASP A 54 9.81 6.56 -11.62
N HIS A 55 9.50 5.76 -10.59
CA HIS A 55 10.39 4.75 -10.04
C HIS A 55 9.62 3.56 -9.46
N LEU A 56 10.28 2.40 -9.43
CA LEU A 56 9.86 1.19 -8.74
C LEU A 56 11.13 0.57 -8.13
N ASP A 57 11.12 0.30 -6.82
CA ASP A 57 12.26 -0.32 -6.13
C ASP A 57 12.46 -1.76 -6.64
N ASP A 58 13.70 -2.27 -6.58
CA ASP A 58 14.03 -3.63 -7.06
C ASP A 58 13.29 -4.73 -6.28
N ASP A 59 12.94 -4.47 -5.02
CA ASP A 59 12.15 -5.34 -4.14
C ASP A 59 10.66 -4.98 -4.14
N ALA A 60 10.16 -4.24 -5.14
CA ALA A 60 8.78 -3.80 -5.20
C ALA A 60 8.06 -4.24 -6.48
N GLY A 61 6.74 -4.40 -6.39
CA GLY A 61 5.93 -4.79 -7.54
C GLY A 61 4.43 -4.60 -7.35
N MET A 62 3.67 -4.95 -8.39
CA MET A 62 2.21 -4.95 -8.36
C MET A 62 1.67 -6.31 -8.82
N LEU A 63 0.75 -6.86 -8.03
CA LEU A 63 0.07 -8.12 -8.32
C LEU A 63 -1.36 -7.86 -8.78
N PHE A 64 -1.65 -8.28 -10.02
CA PHE A 64 -2.97 -8.21 -10.62
C PHE A 64 -3.76 -9.48 -10.29
N VAL A 65 -4.83 -9.36 -9.51
CA VAL A 65 -5.66 -10.50 -9.08
C VAL A 65 -6.93 -10.57 -9.90
N TYR A 66 -7.14 -11.70 -10.59
CA TYR A 66 -8.32 -11.97 -11.39
C TYR A 66 -9.09 -13.18 -10.85
N ASN A 67 -10.42 -13.13 -10.89
CA ASN A 67 -11.29 -14.21 -10.39
C ASN A 67 -11.30 -15.45 -11.30
N ALA A 68 -10.95 -15.30 -12.57
CA ALA A 68 -11.00 -16.37 -13.56
C ALA A 68 -9.80 -16.31 -14.49
N MET A 69 -9.33 -17.50 -14.88
CA MET A 69 -8.29 -17.68 -15.87
C MET A 69 -8.86 -17.36 -17.26
N ALA A 70 -8.29 -16.36 -17.91
CA ALA A 70 -8.67 -15.93 -19.25
C ALA A 70 -7.48 -15.20 -19.90
N PRO A 71 -7.39 -15.16 -21.24
CA PRO A 71 -6.47 -14.27 -21.92
C PRO A 71 -6.70 -12.82 -21.48
N ARG A 72 -5.61 -12.13 -21.11
CA ARG A 72 -5.62 -10.71 -20.73
C ARG A 72 -4.64 -9.96 -21.60
N SER A 73 -4.99 -8.73 -21.94
CA SER A 73 -4.09 -7.80 -22.63
C SER A 73 -3.60 -6.77 -21.64
N PHE A 74 -2.30 -6.53 -21.64
CA PHE A 74 -1.67 -5.45 -20.88
C PHE A 74 -1.17 -4.39 -21.86
N TRP A 75 -1.12 -3.16 -21.38
CA TRP A 75 -0.59 -2.01 -22.10
C TRP A 75 0.31 -1.20 -21.19
N MET A 76 1.25 -0.45 -21.77
CA MET A 76 2.17 0.41 -21.04
C MET A 76 1.84 1.89 -21.21
N ARG A 77 0.56 2.22 -21.46
CA ARG A 77 0.15 3.62 -21.64
C ARG A 77 0.46 4.39 -20.36
N ASN A 78 1.28 5.45 -20.45
CA ASN A 78 1.70 6.29 -19.32
C ASN A 78 2.52 5.58 -18.23
N CYS A 79 3.09 4.41 -18.50
CA CYS A 79 4.07 3.79 -17.61
C CYS A 79 5.47 4.29 -18.00
N ARG A 80 6.20 4.93 -17.07
CA ARG A 80 7.53 5.52 -17.32
C ARG A 80 8.67 4.59 -16.93
N ILE A 81 8.37 3.55 -16.16
CA ILE A 81 9.30 2.51 -15.74
C ILE A 81 9.35 1.40 -16.82
N PRO A 82 10.54 0.92 -17.21
CA PRO A 82 10.72 -0.12 -18.23
C PRO A 82 10.55 -1.55 -17.69
#